data_AF-A0A562Q869-F1
#
_entry.id   AF-A0A562Q869-F1
#
_cell.length_a   1.000
_cell.length_b   1.000
_cell.length_c   1.000
_cell.angle_alpha   90.00
_cell.angle_beta   90.00
_cell.angle_gamma   90.00
#
_symmetry.space_group_name_H-M   'P 1'
#
loop_
_entity.id
_entity.type
_entity.pdbx_description
1 polymer ?
#
loop_
_entity_poly.entity_id
_entity_poly.type
_entity_poly.pdbx_seq_one_letter_code
_entity_poly.pdbx_strand_id
1 'polypeptide(L)' 'MTQLTSTLIFAFAIFCGWLVFDIVKHRKLTLENVMSSLVVAVIAGIVWWLMELFF' A
#
# COMPACT_ATOMS: atom_id res chain seq x y z
N MET A 1 -20.15 -9.16 -4.64
CA MET A 1 -19.72 -7.89 -5.29
C MET A 1 -19.04 -6.90 -4.34
N THR A 2 -18.74 -7.26 -3.08
CA THR A 2 -18.13 -6.36 -2.07
C THR A 2 -16.62 -6.53 -1.88
N GLN A 3 -16.05 -7.69 -2.25
CA GLN A 3 -14.64 -8.07 -2.05
C GLN A 3 -13.64 -7.05 -2.66
N LEU A 4 -13.89 -6.65 -3.91
CA LEU A 4 -13.00 -5.74 -4.64
C LEU A 4 -12.88 -4.35 -3.99
N THR A 5 -13.96 -3.88 -3.35
CA THR A 5 -14.00 -2.57 -2.71
C THR A 5 -13.16 -2.55 -1.43
N SER A 6 -13.24 -3.60 -0.60
CA SER A 6 -12.40 -3.74 0.60
C SER A 6 -10.91 -3.82 0.26
N THR A 7 -10.56 -4.57 -0.78
CA THR A 7 -9.17 -4.75 -1.21
C THR A 7 -8.56 -3.47 -1.77
N LEU A 8 -9.34 -2.71 -2.55
CA LEU A 8 -8.93 -1.39 -3.01
C LEU A 8 -8.72 -0.41 -1.86
N ILE A 9 -9.65 -0.34 -0.91
CA ILE A 9 -9.54 0.55 0.25
C ILE A 9 -8.33 0.18 1.11
N PHE A 10 -8.07 -1.12 1.30
CA PHE A 10 -6.94 -1.58 2.11
C PHE A 10 -5.59 -1.30 1.43
N ALA A 11 -5.48 -1.56 0.12
CA ALA A 11 -4.30 -1.22 -0.65
C ALA A 11 -4.04 0.29 -0.64
N PHE A 12 -5.08 1.11 -0.76
CA PHE A 12 -4.97 2.58 -0.71
C PHE A 12 -4.60 3.08 0.69
N ALA A 13 -5.14 2.49 1.75
CA ALA A 13 -4.81 2.82 3.12
C ALA A 13 -3.35 2.51 3.44
N ILE A 14 -2.82 1.36 2.99
CA ILE A 14 -1.41 1.02 3.17
C ILE A 14 -0.50 1.93 2.33
N PHE A 15 -0.88 2.22 1.09
CA PHE A 15 -0.13 3.17 0.26
C PHE A 15 -0.06 4.55 0.92
N CYS A 16 -1.19 5.11 1.37
CA CYS A 16 -1.22 6.39 2.08
C CYS A 16 -0.44 6.33 3.40
N GLY A 17 -0.59 5.26 4.19
CA GLY A 17 0.12 5.09 5.45
C GLY A 17 1.63 5.06 5.26
N TRP A 18 2.11 4.31 4.27
CA TRP A 18 3.53 4.21 3.98
C TRP A 18 4.10 5.51 3.39
N LEU A 19 3.36 6.15 2.47
CA LEU A 19 3.76 7.41 1.87
C LEU A 19 3.88 8.54 2.92
N VAL A 20 2.92 8.63 3.85
CA VAL A 20 2.96 9.60 4.95
C VAL A 20 4.14 9.31 5.88
N PHE A 21 4.37 8.04 6.22
CA PHE A 21 5.50 7.65 7.08
C PHE A 21 6.85 8.00 6.43
N ASP A 22 6.99 7.77 5.12
CA ASP A 22 8.18 8.09 4.35
C ASP A 22 8.44 9.61 4.28
N ILE A 23 7.38 10.41 4.05
CA ILE A 23 7.45 11.87 4.03
C ILE A 23 7.91 12.42 5.39
N VAL A 24 7.35 11.92 6.49
CA VAL A 24 7.70 12.38 7.85
C VAL A 24 9.12 11.95 8.24
N LYS A 25 9.52 10.74 7.87
CA LYS A 25 10.82 10.16 8.25
C LYS A 25 12.00 10.77 7.50
N HIS A 26 11.88 10.96 6.19
CA HIS A 26 13.00 11.43 5.38
C HIS A 26 12.99 12.94 5.12
N ARG A 27 11.85 13.65 5.33
CA ARG A 27 11.64 15.09 5.04
C ARG A 27 12.11 15.58 3.66
N LYS A 28 12.44 14.66 2.75
CA LYS A 28 12.81 14.89 1.36
C LYS A 28 12.01 13.91 0.53
N LEU A 29 11.21 14.42 -0.41
CA LEU A 29 10.51 13.61 -1.40
C LEU A 29 11.53 13.18 -2.45
N THR A 30 12.35 12.18 -2.12
CA THR A 30 13.21 11.50 -3.08
C THR A 30 12.37 10.50 -3.89
N LEU A 31 12.59 10.47 -5.21
CA LEU A 31 11.89 9.56 -6.13
C LEU A 31 12.07 8.09 -5.74
N GLU A 32 13.20 7.78 -5.09
CA GLU A 32 13.53 6.49 -4.47
C GLU A 32 12.54 6.06 -3.36
N ASN A 33 12.11 7.00 -2.53
CA ASN A 33 11.16 6.78 -1.44
C ASN A 33 9.73 6.52 -1.98
N VAL A 34 9.36 7.20 -3.06
CA VAL A 34 8.09 6.96 -3.77
C VAL A 34 8.08 5.56 -4.38
N MET A 35 9.19 5.13 -5.01
CA MET A 35 9.32 3.77 -5.52
C MET A 35 9.24 2.72 -4.40
N SER A 36 9.87 2.97 -3.26
CA SER A 36 9.80 2.08 -2.09
C SER A 36 8.35 1.95 -1.57
N SER A 37 7.65 3.07 -1.44
CA SER A 37 6.24 3.12 -1.02
C SER A 37 5.31 2.39 -2.01
N LEU A 38 5.62 2.47 -3.31
CA LEU A 38 4.86 1.79 -4.37
C LEU A 38 5.07 0.27 -4.29
N VAL A 39 6.29 -0.19 -4.01
CA VAL A 39 6.57 -1.62 -3.79
C VAL A 39 5.81 -2.15 -2.57
N VAL A 40 5.77 -1.40 -1.46
CA VAL A 40 5.01 -1.82 -0.27
C VAL A 40 3.52 -1.91 -0.56
N ALA A 41 2.95 -0.96 -1.30
CA ALA A 41 1.54 -1.02 -1.68
C ALA A 41 1.22 -2.20 -2.62
N VAL A 42 2.12 -2.53 -3.55
CA VAL A 42 1.98 -3.71 -4.41
C VAL A 42 2.02 -5.00 -3.58
N ILE A 43 2.98 -5.13 -2.67
CA ILE A 43 3.08 -6.30 -1.78
C ILE A 43 1.83 -6.41 -0.89
N ALA A 44 1.37 -5.30 -0.33
CA ALA A 44 0.17 -5.26 0.49
C ALA A 44 -1.08 -5.66 -0.28
N GLY A 45 -1.23 -5.19 -1.52
CA GLY A 45 -2.32 -5.60 -2.41
C GLY A 45 -2.27 -7.10 -2.74
N ILE A 46 -1.08 -7.64 -3.00
CA ILE A 46 -0.87 -9.08 -3.27
C ILE A 46 -1.23 -9.92 -2.03
N VAL A 47 -0.75 -9.53 -0.85
CA VAL A 47 -1.03 -10.23 0.42
C VAL A 47 -2.53 -10.24 0.71
N TRP A 48 -3.21 -9.12 0.47
CA TRP A 48 -4.66 -9.01 0.68
C TRP A 48 -5.45 -9.86 -0.31
N TRP A 49 -5.04 -9.85 -1.59
CA TRP A 49 -5.62 -10.74 -2.62
C TRP A 49 -5.42 -12.22 -2.29
N LEU A 50 -4.27 -12.59 -1.72
CA LEU A 50 -3.99 -13.94 -1.22
C LEU A 50 -4.85 -14.31 0.00
N MET A 51 -5.10 -13.38 0.92
CA MET A 51 -6.04 -13.60 2.02
C MET A 51 -7.47 -13.82 1.52
N GLU A 52 -7.93 -13.03 0.55
CA GLU A 52 -9.27 -13.23 -0.07
C GLU A 52 -9.38 -14.52 -0.89
N LEU A 53 -8.27 -15.09 -1.37
CA LEU A 53 -8.28 -16.39 -2.03
C LEU A 53 -8.48 -17.53 -1.01
N PHE A 54 -7.97 -17.37 0.20
CA PHE A 54 -8.01 -18.38 1.26
C PHE A 54 -9.24 -18.29 2.17
N PHE A 55 -9.96 -17.17 2.16
CA PHE A 55 -11.04 -16.84 3.10
C PHE A 55 -12.34 -16.48 2.36
#